data_AF-A0A834DWN0-F1
#
_entry.id   AF-A0A834DWN0-F1
#
_cell.length_a   1.000
_cell.length_b   1.000
_cell.length_c   1.000
_cell.angle_alpha   90.00
_cell.angle_beta   90.00
_cell.angle_gamma   90.00
#
_symmetry.space_group_name_H-M   'P 1'
#
loop_
_entity.id
_entity.type
_entity.pdbx_description
1 polymer ?
#
loop_
_entity_poly.entity_id
_entity_poly.type
_entity_poly.pdbx_seq_one_letter_code
_entity_poly.pdbx_strand_id
1 'polypeptide(L)'
;MDQGVKVAQVFVDTVGLPETYQERLQQRFPSIEVTVKAKADALYPVVSAASICAKVARDQAVKNWKFVEKLKDLDTDYGSGYPNDPKTKAWLRKHVEPVFGFPQFVRFSWRTAQSILEKEAEDVMWEDLSTGDQEGLGRITSYFRESPRNRPRLSHRYFQERGLESATSL
;
A
#
# COMPACT_ATOMS: atom_id res chain seq x y z
N MET A 1 9.71 -1.72 -27.68
CA MET A 1 9.86 -1.60 -29.14
C MET A 1 9.78 -0.15 -29.61
N ASP A 2 9.14 0.71 -28.83
CA ASP A 2 8.89 2.13 -29.13
C ASP A 2 10.16 2.98 -29.36
N GLN A 3 11.31 2.52 -28.88
CA GLN A 3 12.63 3.14 -29.11
C GLN A 3 13.43 2.48 -30.25
N GLY A 4 12.80 1.63 -31.07
CA GLY A 4 13.43 0.98 -32.23
C GLY A 4 14.43 -0.15 -31.93
N VAL A 5 14.59 -0.54 -30.66
CA VAL A 5 15.49 -1.63 -30.26
C VAL A 5 14.92 -2.97 -30.71
N LYS A 6 15.71 -3.73 -31.47
CA LYS A 6 15.36 -5.08 -31.93
C LYS A 6 15.68 -6.09 -30.83
N VAL A 7 14.69 -6.38 -29.99
CA VAL A 7 14.81 -7.35 -28.89
C VAL A 7 14.38 -8.73 -29.37
N ALA A 8 15.30 -9.70 -29.31
CA ALA A 8 15.01 -11.10 -29.64
C ALA A 8 14.78 -11.96 -28.39
N GLN A 9 15.55 -11.71 -27.32
CA GLN A 9 15.50 -12.46 -26.06
C GLN A 9 15.44 -11.52 -24.86
N VAL A 10 14.75 -11.95 -23.81
CA VAL A 10 14.61 -11.25 -22.54
C VAL A 10 14.93 -12.20 -21.39
N PHE A 11 15.82 -11.77 -20.50
CA PHE A 11 16.17 -12.48 -19.28
C PHE A 11 15.76 -11.66 -18.06
N VAL A 12 15.05 -12.30 -17.12
CA VAL A 12 14.52 -11.61 -15.93
C VAL A 12 14.91 -12.36 -14.67
N ASP A 13 15.42 -11.62 -13.68
CA ASP A 13 15.61 -12.12 -12.32
C ASP A 13 14.29 -12.01 -11.54
N THR A 14 13.96 -13.04 -10.77
CA THR A 14 12.73 -13.08 -9.99
C THR A 14 12.97 -13.49 -8.56
N VAL A 15 12.10 -13.00 -7.68
CA VAL A 15 11.90 -13.52 -6.34
C VAL A 15 10.63 -14.37 -6.34
N GLY A 16 10.76 -15.65 -5.96
CA GLY A 16 9.64 -16.60 -5.98
C GLY A 16 9.58 -17.48 -7.23
N LEU A 17 8.39 -17.95 -7.58
CA LEU A 17 8.18 -18.96 -8.64
C LEU A 17 8.33 -18.35 -10.03
N PRO A 18 9.33 -18.76 -10.84
CA PRO A 18 9.56 -18.17 -12.16
C PRO A 18 8.47 -18.49 -13.18
N GLU A 19 7.83 -19.66 -13.09
CA GLU A 19 6.89 -20.19 -14.09
C GLU A 19 5.72 -19.24 -14.33
N THR A 20 5.01 -18.87 -13.26
CA THR A 20 3.84 -17.98 -13.35
C THR A 20 4.20 -16.59 -13.89
N TYR A 21 5.40 -16.09 -13.56
CA TYR A 21 5.85 -14.79 -14.04
C TYR A 21 6.30 -14.86 -15.50
N GLN A 22 6.96 -15.95 -15.90
CA GLN A 22 7.34 -16.21 -17.28
C GLN A 22 6.11 -16.32 -18.17
N GLU A 23 5.10 -17.10 -17.78
CA GLU A 23 3.86 -17.22 -18.54
C GLU A 23 3.19 -15.86 -18.77
N ARG A 24 3.08 -15.04 -17.72
CA ARG A 24 2.50 -13.68 -17.83
C ARG A 24 3.29 -12.80 -18.79
N LEU A 25 4.63 -12.82 -18.71
CA LEU A 25 5.48 -12.02 -19.59
C LEU A 25 5.46 -12.54 -21.03
N GLN A 26 5.46 -13.86 -21.22
CA GLN A 26 5.41 -14.49 -22.54
C GLN A 26 4.06 -14.22 -23.23
N GLN A 27 2.95 -14.23 -22.48
CA GLN A 27 1.64 -13.80 -23.00
C GLN A 27 1.64 -12.33 -23.41
N ARG A 28 2.35 -11.47 -22.67
CA ARG A 28 2.45 -10.04 -22.99
C ARG A 28 3.36 -9.77 -24.19
N PHE A 29 4.41 -10.57 -24.36
CA PHE A 29 5.42 -10.42 -25.41
C PHE A 29 5.56 -11.72 -26.23
N PRO A 30 4.53 -12.12 -26.99
CA PRO A 30 4.50 -13.43 -27.65
C PRO A 30 5.57 -13.60 -28.73
N SER A 31 6.08 -12.51 -29.31
CA SER A 31 7.10 -12.51 -30.36
C SER A 31 8.53 -12.51 -29.84
N ILE A 32 8.74 -12.47 -28.52
CA ILE A 32 10.05 -12.38 -27.87
C ILE A 32 10.22 -13.62 -26.99
N GLU A 33 11.40 -14.23 -27.01
CA GLU A 33 11.70 -15.34 -26.11
C GLU A 33 11.97 -14.79 -24.70
N VAL A 34 11.09 -15.10 -23.75
CA VAL A 34 11.23 -14.65 -22.36
C VAL A 34 11.68 -15.81 -21.47
N THR A 35 12.82 -15.62 -20.80
CA THR A 35 13.34 -16.55 -19.79
C THR A 35 13.36 -15.87 -18.42
N VAL A 36 12.64 -16.42 -17.46
CA VAL A 36 12.65 -15.96 -16.06
C VAL A 36 13.33 -17.03 -15.21
N LYS A 37 14.33 -16.64 -14.41
CA LYS A 37 15.00 -17.53 -13.46
C LYS A 37 15.25 -16.84 -12.13
N ALA A 38 15.28 -17.61 -11.06
CA ALA A 38 15.78 -17.12 -9.78
C ALA A 38 17.31 -16.98 -9.86
N LYS A 39 17.86 -15.90 -9.29
CA LYS A 39 19.31 -15.57 -9.32
C LYS A 39 19.83 -15.44 -10.75
N ALA A 40 19.03 -14.87 -11.64
CA ALA A 40 19.41 -14.69 -13.04
C ALA A 40 20.60 -13.72 -13.21
N ASP A 41 20.80 -12.83 -12.24
CA ASP A 41 21.95 -11.92 -12.15
C ASP A 41 23.30 -12.64 -12.02
N ALA A 42 23.32 -13.84 -11.43
CA ALA A 42 24.51 -14.69 -11.35
C ALA A 42 24.72 -15.56 -12.61
N LEU A 43 23.67 -15.73 -13.43
CA LEU A 43 23.68 -16.62 -14.60
C LEU A 43 23.91 -15.88 -15.90
N TYR A 44 23.40 -14.64 -16.01
CA TYR A 44 23.38 -13.88 -17.26
C TYR A 44 24.02 -12.50 -17.05
N PRO A 45 25.12 -12.18 -17.77
CA PRO A 45 25.81 -10.89 -17.63
C PRO A 45 24.92 -9.67 -17.86
N VAL A 46 23.94 -9.78 -18.78
CA VAL A 46 22.98 -8.70 -19.06
C VAL A 46 22.07 -8.40 -17.86
N VAL A 47 21.69 -9.42 -17.09
CA VAL A 47 20.89 -9.27 -15.88
C VAL A 47 21.75 -8.75 -14.73
N SER A 48 23.01 -9.18 -14.66
CA SER A 48 23.99 -8.64 -13.71
C SER A 48 24.20 -7.13 -13.92
N ALA A 49 24.40 -6.69 -15.16
CA ALA A 49 24.53 -5.29 -15.52
C ALA A 49 23.26 -4.49 -15.17
N ALA A 50 22.07 -5.02 -15.47
CA ALA A 50 20.81 -4.40 -15.08
C ALA A 50 20.67 -4.25 -13.55
N SER A 51 21.13 -5.25 -12.79
CA SER A 51 21.14 -5.24 -11.32
C SER A 51 22.05 -4.13 -10.76
N ILE A 52 23.20 -3.88 -11.39
CA ILE A 52 24.09 -2.76 -11.04
C ILE A 52 23.38 -1.42 -11.32
N CYS A 53 22.85 -1.25 -12.53
CA CYS A 53 22.14 -0.02 -12.92
C CYS A 53 20.99 0.30 -11.95
N ALA A 54 20.19 -0.71 -11.58
CA ALA A 54 19.08 -0.54 -10.66
C ALA A 54 19.52 -0.12 -9.26
N LYS A 55 20.57 -0.73 -8.71
CA LYS A 55 21.11 -0.39 -7.38
C LYS A 55 21.69 1.02 -7.35
N VAL A 56 22.52 1.37 -8.33
CA VAL A 56 23.11 2.71 -8.42
C VAL A 56 22.04 3.78 -8.57
N ALA A 57 21.02 3.55 -9.41
CA ALA A 57 19.92 4.49 -9.58
C ALA A 57 19.09 4.63 -8.29
N ARG A 58 18.82 3.54 -7.58
CA ARG A 58 18.14 3.57 -6.27
C ARG A 58 18.93 4.41 -5.27
N ASP A 59 20.20 4.12 -5.09
CA ASP A 59 21.04 4.78 -4.07
C ASP A 59 21.17 6.28 -4.37
N GLN A 60 21.29 6.64 -5.64
CA GLN A 60 21.29 8.04 -6.08
C GLN A 60 19.94 8.72 -5.84
N ALA A 61 18.82 8.03 -6.10
CA ALA A 61 17.48 8.58 -5.90
C ALA A 61 17.17 8.83 -4.42
N VAL A 62 17.53 7.90 -3.52
CA VAL A 62 17.29 8.07 -2.07
C VAL A 62 18.23 9.11 -1.45
N LYS A 63 19.46 9.24 -1.96
CA LYS A 63 20.40 10.27 -1.52
C LYS A 63 19.99 11.69 -1.93
N ASN A 64 19.41 11.82 -3.12
CA ASN A 64 18.95 13.11 -3.65
C ASN A 64 17.46 13.34 -3.43
N TRP A 65 16.82 12.54 -2.57
CA TRP A 65 15.40 12.67 -2.31
C TRP A 65 15.10 14.06 -1.74
N LYS A 66 14.12 14.73 -2.34
CA LYS A 66 13.61 16.01 -1.87
C LYS A 66 12.24 15.78 -1.28
N PHE A 67 12.14 15.95 0.03
CA PHE A 67 10.85 15.91 0.72
C PHE A 67 9.96 17.02 0.18
N VAL A 68 8.70 16.67 -0.11
CA VAL A 68 7.69 17.60 -0.62
C VAL A 68 7.16 18.46 0.52
N GLU A 69 7.14 17.88 1.72
CA GLU A 69 6.68 18.48 2.95
C GLU A 69 7.71 19.48 3.48
N LYS A 70 7.25 20.64 3.94
CA LYS A 70 8.07 21.64 4.65
C LYS A 70 8.29 21.20 6.11
N LEU A 71 8.92 20.05 6.30
CA LEU A 71 9.22 19.54 7.62
C LEU A 71 10.42 20.30 8.19
N LYS A 72 10.26 20.83 9.41
CA LYS A 72 11.38 21.36 10.19
C LYS A 72 12.24 20.17 10.63
N ASP A 73 13.56 20.32 10.54
CA ASP A 73 14.54 19.36 11.06
C ASP A 73 14.41 17.93 10.49
N LEU A 74 14.24 17.84 9.17
CA LEU A 74 14.31 16.55 8.46
C LEU A 74 15.68 15.91 8.66
N ASP A 75 15.68 14.84 9.45
CA ASP A 75 16.83 14.00 9.63
C ASP A 75 17.03 13.17 8.35
N THR A 76 18.08 13.46 7.58
CA THR A 76 18.40 12.69 6.36
C THR A 76 18.96 11.31 6.68
N ASP A 77 19.22 11.02 7.95
CA ASP A 77 19.85 9.77 8.39
C ASP A 77 18.81 8.74 8.86
N TYR A 78 18.00 8.26 7.92
CA TYR A 78 16.98 7.23 8.13
C TYR A 78 17.53 5.79 8.19
N GLY A 79 18.85 5.61 8.20
CA GLY A 79 19.49 4.29 8.16
C GLY A 79 19.38 3.60 6.80
N SER A 80 19.28 2.27 6.79
CA SER A 80 19.23 1.48 5.56
C SER A 80 17.89 1.56 4.80
N GLY A 81 16.84 2.04 5.47
CA GLY A 81 15.47 2.07 4.94
C GLY A 81 14.74 0.73 4.99
N TYR A 82 15.38 -0.33 5.52
CA TYR A 82 14.74 -1.62 5.69
C TYR A 82 13.99 -1.69 7.03
N PRO A 83 12.82 -2.35 7.08
CA PRO A 83 12.03 -2.42 8.30
C PRO A 83 12.71 -3.15 9.46
N ASN A 84 13.74 -3.96 9.20
CA ASN A 84 14.46 -4.67 10.25
C ASN A 84 15.58 -3.83 10.89
N ASP A 85 15.94 -2.71 10.29
CA ASP A 85 16.97 -1.81 10.82
C ASP A 85 16.43 -1.01 12.02
N PRO A 86 17.06 -1.12 13.21
CA PRO A 86 16.67 -0.34 14.38
C PRO A 86 16.65 1.16 14.12
N LYS A 87 17.58 1.66 13.29
CA LYS A 87 17.69 3.09 12.96
C LYS A 87 16.51 3.57 12.12
N THR A 88 16.13 2.79 11.11
CA THR A 88 14.94 3.08 10.30
C THR A 88 13.66 3.05 11.15
N LYS A 89 13.52 2.09 12.07
CA LYS A 89 12.37 2.07 12.99
C LYS A 89 12.33 3.29 13.90
N ALA A 90 13.49 3.72 14.42
CA ALA A 90 13.58 4.92 15.26
C ALA A 90 13.24 6.18 14.46
N TRP A 91 13.72 6.28 13.22
CA TRP A 91 13.42 7.38 12.32
C TRP A 91 11.92 7.46 12.02
N LEU A 92 11.26 6.33 11.74
CA LEU A 92 9.82 6.29 11.52
C LEU A 92 9.07 6.86 12.73
N ARG A 93 9.25 6.30 13.93
CA ARG A 93 8.55 6.78 15.14
C ARG A 93 8.77 8.27 15.44
N LYS A 94 9.97 8.79 15.15
CA LYS A 94 10.30 10.21 15.34
C LYS A 94 9.53 11.12 14.39
N HIS A 95 9.12 10.63 13.22
CA HIS A 95 8.50 11.42 12.14
C HIS A 95 7.04 11.00 11.87
N VAL A 96 6.34 10.47 12.88
CA VAL A 96 4.89 10.32 12.86
C VAL A 96 4.25 11.64 13.29
N GLU A 97 3.33 12.13 12.48
CA GLU A 97 2.43 13.24 12.81
C GLU A 97 1.02 12.68 13.05
N PRO A 98 0.30 13.12 14.11
CA PRO A 98 -0.98 12.53 14.49
C PRO A 98 -2.06 12.48 13.39
N VAL A 99 -2.14 13.49 12.52
CA VAL A 99 -3.20 13.59 11.51
C VAL A 99 -2.75 13.02 10.17
N PHE A 100 -1.56 13.39 9.69
CA PHE A 100 -1.07 13.03 8.37
C PHE A 100 -0.25 11.74 8.36
N GLY A 101 0.17 11.25 9.52
CA GLY A 101 1.03 10.08 9.64
C GLY A 101 2.47 10.38 9.21
N PHE A 102 2.88 9.88 8.05
CA PHE A 102 4.27 9.97 7.57
C PHE A 102 4.44 10.91 6.37
N PRO A 103 5.66 11.41 6.09
CA PRO A 103 5.95 12.00 4.79
C PRO A 103 5.83 10.98 3.64
N GLN A 104 5.61 11.48 2.43
CA GLN A 104 5.47 10.68 1.19
C GLN A 104 6.64 9.76 0.88
N PHE A 105 7.81 10.01 1.49
CA PHE A 105 8.97 9.13 1.40
C PHE A 105 8.70 7.73 1.98
N VAL A 106 7.82 7.63 2.98
CA VAL A 106 7.48 6.37 3.64
C VAL A 106 6.43 5.61 2.83
N ARG A 107 6.64 4.30 2.69
CA ARG A 107 5.67 3.43 2.02
C ARG A 107 4.58 2.99 3.01
N PHE A 108 3.43 3.67 2.97
CA PHE A 108 2.29 3.41 3.85
C PHE A 108 1.74 1.98 3.79
N SER A 109 1.92 1.29 2.66
CA SER A 109 1.48 -0.11 2.50
C SER A 109 2.35 -1.13 3.25
N TRP A 110 3.47 -0.72 3.84
CA TRP A 110 4.29 -1.63 4.65
C TRP A 110 3.65 -1.85 6.02
N ARG A 111 3.55 -3.12 6.43
CA ARG A 111 3.02 -3.51 7.74
C ARG A 111 3.70 -2.77 8.90
N THR A 112 5.01 -2.53 8.82
CA THR A 112 5.74 -1.78 9.85
C THR A 112 5.29 -0.33 9.94
N ALA A 113 4.95 0.33 8.83
CA ALA A 113 4.41 1.68 8.83
C ALA A 113 2.97 1.69 9.37
N GLN A 114 2.12 0.76 8.90
CA GLN A 114 0.73 0.62 9.36
C GLN A 114 0.66 0.41 10.88
N SER A 115 1.42 -0.54 11.43
CA SER A 115 1.44 -0.81 12.87
C SER A 115 2.00 0.31 13.73
N ILE A 116 2.73 1.28 13.14
CA ILE A 116 3.16 2.49 13.85
C ILE A 116 2.02 3.51 13.82
N LEU A 117 1.37 3.73 12.67
CA LEU A 117 0.23 4.63 12.54
C LEU A 117 -0.92 4.25 13.46
N GLU A 118 -1.28 2.96 13.51
CA GLU A 118 -2.32 2.43 14.41
C GLU A 118 -2.06 2.70 15.90
N LYS A 119 -0.81 2.97 16.29
CA LYS A 119 -0.40 3.16 17.69
C LYS A 119 -0.09 4.60 18.05
N GLU A 120 0.42 5.37 17.10
CA GLU A 120 1.01 6.69 17.32
C GLU A 120 0.26 7.82 16.59
N ALA A 121 -0.61 7.50 15.63
CA ALA A 121 -1.45 8.46 14.92
C ALA A 121 -2.93 8.31 15.29
N GLU A 122 -3.74 9.27 14.86
CA GLU A 122 -5.19 9.26 15.05
C GLU A 122 -5.86 8.21 14.16
N ASP A 123 -7.00 7.70 14.63
CA ASP A 123 -7.75 6.68 13.90
C ASP A 123 -8.48 7.28 12.69
N VAL A 124 -8.41 6.58 11.55
CA VAL A 124 -9.01 7.03 10.28
C VAL A 124 -9.88 5.93 9.70
N MET A 125 -11.17 6.23 9.59
CA MET A 125 -12.17 5.33 9.00
C MET A 125 -12.36 5.65 7.52
N TRP A 126 -12.10 4.66 6.67
CA TRP A 126 -12.35 4.73 5.22
C TRP A 126 -13.65 4.01 4.86
N GLU A 127 -14.30 4.43 3.78
CA GLU A 127 -15.59 3.87 3.34
C GLU A 127 -15.52 2.38 2.97
N ASP A 128 -14.34 1.90 2.57
CA ASP A 128 -14.05 0.53 2.16
C ASP A 128 -13.52 -0.36 3.30
N LEU A 129 -13.22 0.23 4.48
CA LEU A 129 -12.97 -0.53 5.70
C LEU A 129 -14.31 -1.06 6.24
N SER A 130 -14.80 -2.12 5.61
CA SER A 130 -16.00 -2.80 6.08
C SER A 130 -15.79 -3.29 7.51
N THR A 131 -16.61 -2.81 8.44
CA THR A 131 -16.82 -3.36 9.79
C THR A 131 -17.54 -4.72 9.74
N GLY A 132 -17.16 -5.60 8.80
CA GLY A 132 -18.07 -6.57 8.18
C GLY A 132 -17.75 -8.05 8.33
N ASP A 133 -16.74 -8.48 9.08
CA ASP A 133 -16.50 -9.90 9.40
C ASP A 133 -17.08 -10.29 10.78
N GLN A 134 -18.16 -9.63 11.21
CA GLN A 134 -18.94 -9.95 12.41
C GLN A 134 -20.45 -9.90 12.11
N GLU A 135 -20.93 -10.45 10.99
CA GLU A 135 -22.34 -10.86 10.90
C GLU A 135 -22.54 -12.17 11.69
N GLY A 136 -22.45 -12.06 13.01
CA GLY A 136 -23.01 -13.06 13.92
C GLY A 136 -24.52 -13.09 13.72
N LEU A 137 -25.02 -14.21 13.21
CA LEU A 137 -26.44 -14.54 13.05
C LEU A 137 -27.22 -14.07 14.30
N GLY A 138 -27.99 -12.97 14.17
CA GLY A 138 -28.77 -12.44 15.27
C GLY A 138 -29.72 -13.50 15.85
N ARG A 139 -29.74 -13.63 17.18
CA ARG A 139 -30.61 -14.59 17.88
C ARG A 139 -32.08 -14.36 17.49
N ILE A 140 -32.71 -15.38 16.89
CA ILE A 140 -34.13 -15.44 16.48
C ILE A 140 -35.10 -14.98 17.61
N THR A 141 -34.68 -15.02 18.87
CA THR A 141 -35.49 -14.58 20.02
C THR A 141 -35.79 -13.07 20.04
N SER A 142 -35.12 -12.24 19.25
CA SER A 142 -35.44 -10.81 19.11
C SER A 142 -36.77 -10.57 18.36
N TYR A 143 -37.22 -11.52 17.54
CA TYR A 143 -38.46 -11.39 16.76
C TYR A 143 -39.75 -11.52 17.59
N PHE A 144 -39.66 -12.06 18.82
CA PHE A 144 -40.83 -12.36 19.66
C PHE A 144 -41.09 -11.34 20.78
N ARG A 145 -40.34 -10.23 20.85
CA ARG A 145 -40.62 -9.15 21.83
C ARG A 145 -41.53 -8.10 21.21
N GLU A 146 -42.82 -8.13 21.56
CA GLU A 146 -43.70 -6.99 21.33
C GLU A 146 -43.25 -5.80 22.18
N SER A 147 -42.82 -4.73 21.49
CA SER A 147 -42.52 -3.42 22.10
C SER A 147 -43.60 -2.41 21.65
N PRO A 148 -43.97 -1.43 22.48
CA PRO A 148 -44.96 -0.42 22.11
C PRO A 148 -44.51 0.30 20.83
N ARG A 149 -45.41 0.36 19.83
CA ARG A 149 -45.13 0.98 18.52
C ARG A 149 -45.08 2.50 18.63
N ASN A 150 -43.95 3.04 19.09
CA ASN A 150 -43.55 4.39 18.70
C ASN A 150 -42.70 4.26 17.43
N ARG A 151 -43.34 4.25 16.26
CA ARG A 151 -42.62 4.24 14.98
C ARG A 151 -42.15 5.69 14.73
N PRO A 152 -40.84 6.00 14.81
CA PRO A 152 -40.37 7.28 14.30
C PRO A 152 -40.82 7.40 12.83
N ARG A 153 -41.35 8.56 12.45
CA ARG A 153 -41.70 8.82 11.05
C ARG A 153 -40.42 8.63 10.22
N LEU A 154 -40.41 7.59 9.38
CA LEU A 154 -39.34 7.39 8.41
C LEU A 154 -39.27 8.66 7.56
N SER A 155 -38.07 9.26 7.47
CA SER A 155 -37.87 10.46 6.66
C SER A 155 -38.25 10.17 5.21
N HIS A 156 -38.80 11.17 4.51
CA HIS A 156 -39.17 10.98 3.11
C HIS A 156 -37.95 10.56 2.29
N ARG A 157 -38.14 9.69 1.29
CA ARG A 157 -37.09 9.11 0.43
C ARG A 157 -36.08 10.16 -0.08
N TYR A 158 -36.59 11.34 -0.43
CA TYR A 158 -35.78 12.50 -0.83
C TYR A 158 -34.61 12.82 0.12
N PHE A 159 -34.84 12.76 1.44
CA PHE A 159 -33.86 13.10 2.48
C PHE A 159 -32.86 11.96 2.69
N GLN A 160 -33.31 10.71 2.65
CA GLN A 160 -32.47 9.53 2.82
C GLN A 160 -31.42 9.41 1.70
N GLU A 161 -31.84 9.59 0.44
CA GLU A 161 -30.93 9.52 -0.72
C GLU A 161 -29.85 10.61 -0.72
N ARG A 162 -30.00 11.65 0.11
CA ARG A 162 -29.10 12.82 0.16
C ARG A 162 -28.35 12.94 1.49
N GLY A 163 -28.51 11.97 2.41
CA GLY A 163 -27.89 12.02 3.73
C GLY A 163 -28.35 13.20 4.59
N LEU A 164 -29.60 13.65 4.42
CA LEU A 164 -30.13 14.82 5.13
C LEU A 164 -30.94 14.39 6.37
N GLU A 165 -30.56 14.92 7.53
CA GLU A 165 -31.23 14.68 8.81
C GLU A 165 -31.51 16.00 9.54
N SER A 166 -32.51 16.01 10.42
CA SER A 166 -32.82 17.20 11.23
C SER A 166 -31.85 17.29 12.40
N ALA A 167 -31.15 18.42 12.54
CA ALA A 167 -30.24 18.65 13.66
C ALA A 167 -31.01 18.70 14.99
N THR A 168 -30.71 17.78 15.90
CA THR A 168 -31.26 17.74 17.27
C THR A 168 -30.31 18.32 18.31
N SER A 169 -29.06 18.58 17.92
CA SER A 169 -28.03 19.29 18.68
C SER A 169 -27.17 20.12 17.72
N LEU A 170 -26.57 21.20 18.24
CA LEU A 170 -25.59 22.06 17.54
C LEU A 170 -24.17 21.67 17.93
#